data_AF-A0A672LHL4-F1
#
_entry.id   AF-A0A672LHL4-F1
#
_cell.length_a   1.000
_cell.length_b   1.000
_cell.length_c   1.000
_cell.angle_alpha   90.00
_cell.angle_beta   90.00
_cell.angle_gamma   90.00
#
_symmetry.space_group_name_H-M   'P 1'
#
loop_
_entity.id
_entity.type
_entity.pdbx_description
1 polymer ?
#
loop_
_entity_poly.entity_id
_entity_poly.type
_entity_poly.pdbx_seq_one_letter_code
_entity_poly.pdbx_strand_id
1 'polypeptide(L)'
;RPLKGLDNRQVIQIACGDHHSMALTHDGQLLVWGENSHGQLGLEKDHPGSPSAQHVQSLSGIPLAQISAGGDHSFGLSLSGVVFGWGKNSAGHTVEPLFYKPYIKDFD
;
A
#
# COMPACT_ATOMS: atom_id res chain seq x y z
N ARG A 1 -19.25 -0.92 15.44
CA ARG A 1 -19.52 -1.57 14.14
C ARG A 1 -18.17 -1.90 13.51
N PRO A 2 -17.92 -3.12 13.02
CA PRO A 2 -16.69 -3.45 12.30
C PRO A 2 -16.59 -2.63 11.00
N LEU A 3 -15.36 -2.41 10.54
CA LEU A 3 -15.07 -1.70 9.29
C LEU A 3 -15.50 -2.56 8.11
N LYS A 4 -16.44 -2.06 7.30
CA LYS A 4 -16.94 -2.76 6.13
C LYS A 4 -15.79 -3.06 5.17
N GLY A 5 -15.67 -4.32 4.76
CA GLY A 5 -14.61 -4.80 3.86
C GLY A 5 -13.41 -5.43 4.58
N LEU A 6 -13.32 -5.27 5.91
CA LEU A 6 -12.37 -6.01 6.76
C LEU A 6 -13.01 -7.21 7.47
N ASP A 7 -14.32 -7.41 7.30
CA ASP A 7 -15.07 -8.49 7.93
C ASP A 7 -14.49 -9.87 7.55
N ASN A 8 -14.28 -10.73 8.55
CA ASN A 8 -13.71 -12.08 8.40
C ASN A 8 -12.29 -12.15 7.81
N ARG A 9 -11.51 -11.06 7.87
CA ARG A 9 -10.12 -11.05 7.43
C ARG A 9 -9.17 -11.03 8.60
N GLN A 10 -8.11 -11.85 8.53
CA GLN A 10 -7.03 -11.80 9.49
C GLN A 10 -6.06 -10.69 9.10
N VAL A 11 -6.23 -9.51 9.69
CA VAL A 11 -5.32 -8.38 9.52
C VAL A 11 -4.06 -8.62 10.36
N ILE A 12 -2.89 -8.47 9.74
CA ILE A 12 -1.58 -8.65 10.37
C ILE A 12 -0.82 -7.32 10.53
N GLN A 13 -1.19 -6.28 9.77
CA GLN A 13 -0.60 -4.94 9.90
C GLN A 13 -1.60 -3.86 9.51
N ILE A 14 -1.51 -2.70 10.16
CA ILE A 14 -2.23 -1.45 9.82
C ILE A 14 -1.20 -0.33 9.62
N ALA A 15 -1.46 0.56 8.67
CA ALA A 15 -0.75 1.84 8.52
C ALA A 15 -1.75 2.98 8.27
N CYS A 16 -1.47 4.16 8.80
CA CYS A 16 -2.34 5.33 8.70
C CYS A 16 -1.52 6.53 8.20
N GLY A 17 -2.01 7.19 7.16
CA GLY A 17 -1.56 8.51 6.73
C GLY A 17 -2.43 9.62 7.32
N ASP A 18 -2.43 10.80 6.70
CA ASP A 18 -3.21 11.94 7.21
C ASP A 18 -4.72 11.69 7.07
N HIS A 19 -5.14 11.24 5.88
CA HIS A 19 -6.55 11.05 5.53
C HIS A 19 -6.84 9.68 4.88
N HIS A 20 -5.88 8.77 4.91
CA HIS A 20 -6.04 7.41 4.38
C HIS A 20 -5.48 6.36 5.35
N SER A 21 -5.88 5.13 5.15
CA SER A 21 -5.46 4.00 5.96
C SER A 21 -5.32 2.75 5.10
N MET A 22 -4.47 1.84 5.57
CA MET A 22 -4.09 0.62 4.90
C MET A 22 -4.14 -0.55 5.88
N ALA A 23 -4.51 -1.73 5.39
CA ALA A 23 -4.43 -2.99 6.12
C ALA A 23 -3.78 -4.07 5.25
N LEU A 24 -2.81 -4.78 5.82
CA LEU A 24 -2.24 -5.99 5.24
C LEU A 24 -2.85 -7.19 5.93
N THR A 25 -3.36 -8.14 5.16
CA THR A 25 -3.93 -9.39 5.67
C THR A 25 -2.93 -10.54 5.60
N HIS A 26 -3.17 -11.59 6.39
CA HIS A 26 -2.28 -12.77 6.45
C HIS A 26 -2.11 -13.46 5.09
N ASP A 27 -3.13 -13.41 4.23
CA ASP A 27 -3.12 -13.95 2.87
C ASP A 27 -2.46 -13.00 1.85
N GLY A 28 -1.80 -11.94 2.33
CA GLY A 28 -1.01 -11.02 1.51
C GLY A 28 -1.83 -9.97 0.77
N GLN A 29 -3.11 -9.79 1.10
CA GLN A 29 -3.96 -8.80 0.45
C GLN A 29 -3.77 -7.41 1.07
N LEU A 30 -3.67 -6.41 0.20
CA LEU A 30 -3.61 -5.02 0.61
C LEU A 30 -4.99 -4.38 0.48
N LEU A 31 -5.48 -3.85 1.60
CA LEU A 31 -6.73 -3.12 1.68
C LEU A 31 -6.45 -1.66 2.03
N VAL A 32 -7.24 -0.75 1.44
CA VAL A 32 -7.06 0.70 1.59
C VAL A 32 -8.41 1.39 1.74
N TRP A 33 -8.47 2.47 2.51
CA TRP A 33 -9.65 3.32 2.62
C TRP A 33 -9.26 4.76 3.02
N GLY A 34 -10.20 5.67 2.90
CA GLY A 34 -10.06 7.10 3.15
C GLY A 34 -10.02 7.93 1.87
N GLU A 35 -9.31 9.04 1.95
CA GLU A 35 -9.15 10.01 0.86
C GLU A 35 -8.20 9.52 -0.23
N ASN A 36 -8.48 9.91 -1.48
CA ASN A 36 -7.68 9.56 -2.65
C ASN A 36 -7.34 10.75 -3.55
N SER A 37 -7.41 11.98 -3.03
CA SER A 37 -7.19 13.21 -3.81
C SER A 37 -5.80 13.29 -4.49
N HIS A 38 -4.85 12.46 -4.05
CA HIS A 38 -3.51 12.35 -4.61
C HIS A 38 -3.16 10.94 -5.10
N GLY A 39 -4.14 10.03 -5.20
CA GLY A 39 -3.91 8.65 -5.60
C GLY A 39 -3.31 7.76 -4.50
N GLN A 40 -3.33 8.19 -3.24
CA GLN A 40 -2.74 7.47 -2.09
C GLN A 40 -3.41 6.12 -1.78
N LEU A 41 -4.56 5.81 -2.37
CA LEU A 41 -5.16 4.47 -2.25
C LEU A 41 -4.58 3.48 -3.27
N GLY A 42 -3.90 3.93 -4.33
CA GLY A 42 -3.37 3.02 -5.35
C GLY A 42 -4.47 2.26 -6.12
N LEU A 43 -5.70 2.78 -6.08
CA LEU A 43 -6.84 2.32 -6.87
C LEU A 43 -6.79 2.96 -8.28
N GLU A 44 -7.87 2.82 -9.05
CA GLU A 44 -7.99 3.47 -10.35
C GLU A 44 -7.78 5.00 -10.26
N LYS A 45 -7.23 5.59 -11.33
CA LYS A 45 -6.76 6.98 -11.37
C LYS A 45 -7.80 8.01 -10.94
N ASP A 46 -9.07 7.75 -11.23
CA ASP A 46 -10.18 8.66 -10.98
C ASP A 46 -11.06 8.22 -9.79
N HIS A 47 -10.58 7.31 -8.94
CA HIS A 47 -11.34 6.84 -7.79
C HIS A 47 -11.44 7.95 -6.71
N PRO A 48 -12.65 8.33 -6.25
CA PRO A 48 -12.85 9.48 -5.35
C PRO A 48 -12.49 9.22 -3.87
N GLY A 49 -11.77 8.14 -3.55
CA GLY A 49 -11.66 7.61 -2.20
C GLY A 49 -12.88 6.80 -1.73
N SER A 50 -12.77 6.15 -0.57
CA SER A 50 -13.86 5.33 0.00
C SER A 50 -13.73 5.20 1.51
N PRO A 51 -14.80 5.37 2.30
CA PRO A 51 -14.75 5.11 3.74
C PRO A 51 -14.75 3.61 4.08
N SER A 52 -14.91 2.73 3.10
CA SER A 52 -14.88 1.27 3.27
C SER A 52 -13.61 0.70 2.66
N ALA A 53 -13.05 -0.33 3.28
CA ALA A 53 -11.84 -1.00 2.80
C ALA A 53 -12.04 -1.53 1.37
N GLN A 54 -11.15 -1.12 0.47
CA GLN A 54 -11.07 -1.54 -0.93
C GLN A 54 -9.80 -2.35 -1.17
N HIS A 55 -9.86 -3.34 -2.05
CA HIS A 55 -8.69 -4.14 -2.42
C HIS A 55 -7.85 -3.45 -3.49
N VAL A 56 -6.54 -3.39 -3.27
CA VAL A 56 -5.59 -2.85 -4.25
C VAL A 56 -5.26 -3.94 -5.26
N GLN A 57 -6.09 -4.04 -6.30
CA GLN A 57 -6.01 -5.11 -7.29
C GLN A 57 -4.68 -5.14 -8.06
N SER A 58 -4.03 -3.98 -8.22
CA SER A 58 -2.73 -3.84 -8.89
C SER A 58 -1.58 -4.55 -8.17
N LEU A 59 -1.71 -4.84 -6.87
CA LEU A 59 -0.73 -5.57 -6.07
C LEU A 59 -1.19 -7.00 -5.73
N SER A 60 -2.30 -7.45 -6.32
CA SER A 60 -2.82 -8.80 -6.10
C SER A 60 -1.81 -9.85 -6.57
N GLY A 61 -1.53 -10.84 -5.71
CA GLY A 61 -0.56 -11.90 -6.00
C GLY A 61 0.90 -11.55 -5.69
N ILE A 62 1.18 -10.33 -5.23
CA ILE A 62 2.49 -9.94 -4.71
C ILE A 62 2.45 -10.11 -3.18
N PRO A 63 3.22 -11.04 -2.60
CA PRO A 63 3.21 -11.22 -1.16
C PRO A 63 3.94 -10.04 -0.50
N LEU A 64 3.19 -9.17 0.18
CA LEU A 64 3.74 -8.04 0.92
C LEU A 64 4.22 -8.50 2.30
N ALA A 65 5.42 -8.05 2.66
CA ALA A 65 6.04 -8.20 3.97
C ALA A 65 5.59 -7.10 4.93
N GLN A 66 5.54 -5.85 4.44
CA GLN A 66 5.25 -4.68 5.25
C GLN A 66 4.54 -3.59 4.45
N ILE A 67 3.75 -2.78 5.15
CA ILE A 67 3.12 -1.56 4.64
C ILE A 67 3.53 -0.32 5.44
N SER A 68 3.49 0.85 4.81
CA SER A 68 3.70 2.14 5.47
C SER A 68 2.89 3.23 4.79
N ALA A 69 2.47 4.24 5.56
CA ALA A 69 1.74 5.40 5.06
C ALA A 69 2.37 6.67 5.63
N GLY A 70 2.62 7.65 4.76
CA GLY A 70 2.92 9.03 5.13
C GLY A 70 1.69 9.91 4.95
N GLY A 71 1.85 11.23 4.87
CA GLY A 71 0.70 12.15 4.81
C GLY A 71 -0.26 11.84 3.64
N ASP A 72 0.24 12.00 2.42
CA ASP A 72 -0.49 11.78 1.16
C ASP A 72 0.14 10.66 0.29
N HIS A 73 0.96 9.77 0.86
CA HIS A 73 1.62 8.68 0.13
C HIS A 73 1.65 7.39 0.92
N SER A 74 1.88 6.29 0.21
CA SER A 74 1.85 4.94 0.73
C SER A 74 2.99 4.10 0.14
N PHE A 75 3.41 3.09 0.90
CA PHE A 75 4.43 2.14 0.50
C PHE A 75 4.04 0.71 0.86
N GLY A 76 4.50 -0.22 0.03
CA GLY A 76 4.48 -1.66 0.32
C GLY A 76 5.84 -2.28 0.03
N LEU A 77 6.34 -3.14 0.91
CA LEU A 77 7.55 -3.94 0.71
C LEU A 77 7.14 -5.38 0.43
N SER A 78 7.55 -5.98 -0.69
CA SER A 78 7.34 -7.40 -0.95
C SER A 78 8.29 -8.29 -0.15
N LEU A 79 7.92 -9.57 0.02
CA LEU A 79 8.84 -10.59 0.54
C LEU A 79 10.07 -10.79 -0.35
N SER A 80 10.01 -10.39 -1.63
CA SER A 80 11.16 -10.41 -2.54
C SER A 80 12.09 -9.19 -2.41
N GLY A 81 11.80 -8.26 -1.50
CA GLY A 81 12.62 -7.07 -1.25
C GLY A 81 12.34 -5.88 -2.19
N VAL A 82 11.27 -5.95 -2.99
CA VAL A 82 10.85 -4.87 -3.89
C VAL A 82 9.96 -3.90 -3.13
N VAL A 83 10.22 -2.60 -3.28
CA VAL A 83 9.40 -1.54 -2.67
C VAL A 83 8.47 -0.96 -3.72
N PHE A 84 7.20 -0.80 -3.39
CA PHE A 84 6.19 -0.11 -4.18
C PHE A 84 5.86 1.19 -3.47
N GLY A 85 5.73 2.28 -4.21
CA GLY A 85 5.31 3.58 -3.69
C GLY A 85 4.23 4.20 -4.58
N TRP A 86 3.23 4.83 -3.97
CA TRP A 86 2.17 5.55 -4.67
C TRP A 86 1.64 6.74 -3.84
N GLY A 87 0.89 7.64 -4.48
CA GLY A 87 0.42 8.89 -3.88
C GLY A 87 1.31 10.12 -4.16
N LYS A 88 1.11 11.19 -3.39
CA LYS A 88 1.82 12.48 -3.53
C LYS A 88 3.28 12.35 -3.11
N ASN A 89 4.21 12.75 -4.00
CA ASN A 89 5.66 12.54 -3.90
C ASN A 89 6.17 11.18 -4.38
N SER A 90 5.32 10.37 -5.05
CA SER A 90 5.85 9.38 -5.97
C SER A 90 6.51 10.16 -7.10
N ALA A 91 7.83 10.36 -7.03
CA ALA A 91 8.61 10.96 -8.10
C ALA A 91 8.25 10.20 -9.38
N GLY A 92 7.52 10.89 -10.26
CA GLY A 92 6.49 10.27 -11.07
C GLY A 92 6.90 8.95 -11.71
N HIS A 93 6.30 7.86 -11.26
CA HIS A 93 5.83 6.75 -12.08
C HIS A 93 4.75 6.03 -11.26
N THR A 94 3.64 5.75 -11.94
CA THR A 94 2.66 4.68 -11.71
C THR A 94 3.28 3.50 -10.95
N VAL A 95 2.50 2.78 -10.14
CA VAL A 95 2.87 1.49 -9.48
C VAL A 95 3.85 0.66 -10.32
N GLU A 96 5.12 0.96 -10.13
CA GLU A 96 6.25 0.32 -10.77
C GLU A 96 7.12 -0.13 -9.60
N PRO A 97 7.63 -1.36 -9.64
CA PRO A 97 8.54 -1.83 -8.61
C PRO A 97 9.73 -0.87 -8.51
N LEU A 98 9.83 -0.14 -7.41
CA LEU A 98 11.08 0.53 -7.07
C LEU A 98 12.05 -0.59 -6.72
N PHE A 99 12.95 -0.89 -7.65
CA PHE A 99 14.10 -1.74 -7.36
C PHE A 99 14.99 -1.00 -6.37
N TYR A 100 14.74 -1.19 -5.08
CA TYR A 100 15.76 -0.94 -4.08
C TYR A 100 16.81 -2.03 -4.24
N LYS A 101 17.90 -1.73 -4.96
CA LYS A 101 19.12 -2.55 -4.84
C LYS A 101 19.71 -2.21 -3.46
N PRO A 102 19.73 -3.12 -2.48
CA PRO A 102 20.50 -2.87 -1.27
C PRO A 102 21.93 -2.59 -1.71
N TYR A 103 22.46 -1.43 -1.31
CA TYR A 103 23.87 -1.11 -1.47
C TYR A 103 24.63 -2.01 -0.49
N ILE A 104 24.84 -3.27 -0.86
CA ILE A 104 25.82 -4.13 -0.19
C ILE A 104 27.17 -3.56 -0.64
N LYS A 105 27.78 -2.74 0.21
CA LYS A 105 29.23 -2.56 0.13
C LYS A 105 29.81 -3.90 0.58
N ASP A 106 30.20 -4.72 -0.40
CA ASP A 106 31.18 -5.75 -0.13
C ASP A 106 32.43 -5.03 0.39
N PHE A 107 32.69 -5.20 1.68
CA PHE A 107 33.99 -4.89 2.25
C PHE A 107 34.86 -6.11 1.97
N ASP A 108 35.67 -6.02 0.92
CA ASP A 108 36.91 -6.80 0.82
C ASP A 108 37.92 -6.31 1.90
#